data_AF-A0A381U2S9-F1
#
_entry.id   AF-A0A381U2S9-F1
#
_cell.length_a   1.000
_cell.length_b   1.000
_cell.length_c   1.000
_cell.angle_alpha   90.00
_cell.angle_beta   90.00
_cell.angle_gamma   90.00
#
_symmetry.space_group_name_H-M   'P 1'
#
loop_
_entity.id
_entity.type
_entity.pdbx_description
1 polymer ?
#
loop_
_entity_poly.entity_id
_entity_poly.type
_entity_poly.pdbx_seq_one_letter_code
_entity_poly.pdbx_strand_id
1 'polypeptide(L)'
;MDFAPSDEQEMIVDTVNAFVERELVPHEDEVERRGDVPPELVGQIRDRALAAGIYAANMPAELGGGGLDNATMAMVDRAFGWTQYALHYIVARPSNILQACTGDQVDEYLLPTIR
;
A
#
# COMPACT_ATOMS: atom_id res chain seq x y z
N MET A 1 -3.22 -16.63 -25.53
CA MET A 1 -3.46 -15.79 -24.35
C MET A 1 -2.14 -15.12 -24.05
N ASP A 2 -2.15 -13.80 -23.95
CA ASP A 2 -0.95 -13.03 -23.60
C ASP A 2 -0.99 -12.73 -22.10
N PHE A 3 0.13 -12.96 -21.43
CA PHE A 3 0.29 -12.79 -19.98
C PHE A 3 1.41 -11.79 -19.66
N ALA A 4 1.99 -11.16 -20.68
CA ALA A 4 2.93 -10.07 -20.45
C ALA A 4 2.22 -8.92 -19.71
N PRO A 5 2.84 -8.34 -18.67
CA PRO A 5 2.36 -7.10 -18.09
C PRO A 5 2.31 -5.99 -19.15
N SER A 6 1.38 -5.06 -19.01
CA SER A 6 1.44 -3.82 -19.79
C SER A 6 2.53 -2.89 -19.27
N ASP A 7 3.00 -1.96 -20.10
CA ASP A 7 3.97 -0.94 -19.68
C ASP A 7 3.49 -0.16 -18.43
N GLU A 8 2.18 0.08 -18.32
CA GLU A 8 1.59 0.73 -17.14
C GLU A 8 1.71 -0.14 -15.88
N GLN A 9 1.45 -1.44 -15.98
CA GLN A 9 1.61 -2.38 -14.88
C GLN A 9 3.08 -2.48 -14.45
N GLU A 10 4.02 -2.50 -15.41
CA GLU A 10 5.46 -2.49 -15.12
C GLU A 10 5.87 -1.22 -14.37
N MET A 11 5.45 -0.04 -14.83
CA MET A 11 5.74 1.23 -14.16
C MET A 11 5.21 1.28 -12.72
N ILE A 12 4.00 0.76 -12.48
CA ILE A 12 3.41 0.68 -11.13
C ILE A 12 4.24 -0.25 -10.25
N VAL A 13 4.60 -1.43 -10.75
CA VAL A 13 5.41 -2.41 -10.02
C VAL A 13 6.81 -1.85 -9.71
N ASP A 14 7.44 -1.16 -10.66
CA ASP A 14 8.74 -0.53 -10.47
C ASP A 14 8.70 0.56 -9.38
N THR A 15 7.62 1.34 -9.34
CA THR A 15 7.39 2.33 -8.28
C THR A 15 7.34 1.67 -6.90
N VAL A 16 6.64 0.53 -6.78
CA VAL A 16 6.53 -0.22 -5.53
C VAL A 16 7.85 -0.89 -5.17
N ASN A 17 8.57 -1.48 -6.11
CA ASN A 17 9.90 -2.04 -5.87
C ASN A 17 10.87 -0.99 -5.33
N ALA A 18 10.91 0.18 -5.97
CA ALA A 18 11.75 1.28 -5.52
C ALA A 18 11.37 1.77 -4.11
N PHE A 19 10.07 1.78 -3.78
CA PHE A 19 9.61 2.10 -2.43
C PHE A 19 10.05 1.03 -1.42
N VAL A 20 9.86 -0.24 -1.73
CA VAL A 20 10.28 -1.36 -0.87
C VAL A 20 11.77 -1.28 -0.55
N GLU A 21 12.62 -1.14 -1.58
CA GLU A 21 14.07 -1.08 -1.42
C GLU A 21 14.55 0.12 -0.60
N ARG A 22 13.90 1.28 -0.76
CA ARG A 22 14.36 2.54 -0.17
C ARG A 22 13.74 2.82 1.20
N GLU A 23 12.51 2.38 1.41
CA GLU A 23 11.68 2.81 2.54
C GLU A 23 11.31 1.70 3.50
N LEU A 24 11.42 0.43 3.11
CA LEU A 24 11.04 -0.70 3.96
C LEU A 24 12.26 -1.54 4.34
N VAL A 25 12.98 -2.06 3.34
CA VAL A 25 14.12 -2.98 3.51
C VAL A 25 15.19 -2.48 4.52
N PRO A 26 15.54 -1.17 4.58
CA PRO A 26 16.52 -0.68 5.55
C PRO A 26 16.13 -0.88 7.03
N HIS A 27 14.86 -1.19 7.31
CA HIS A 27 14.33 -1.34 8.66
C HIS A 27 14.15 -2.79 9.11
N GLU A 28 14.38 -3.78 8.24
CA GLU A 28 14.02 -5.18 8.51
C GLU A 28 14.76 -5.80 9.70
N ASP A 29 16.09 -5.64 9.74
CA ASP A 29 16.92 -6.18 10.82
C ASP A 29 16.55 -5.58 12.18
N GLU A 30 16.22 -4.29 12.22
CA GLU A 30 15.86 -3.62 13.47
C GLU A 30 14.47 -4.03 13.95
N VAL A 31 13.48 -4.07 13.06
CA VAL A 31 12.12 -4.52 13.37
C VAL A 31 12.12 -5.97 13.85
N GLU A 32 12.88 -6.86 13.20
CA GLU A 32 13.00 -8.26 13.62
C GLU A 32 13.62 -8.38 15.01
N ARG A 33 14.73 -7.68 15.27
CA ARG A 33 15.38 -7.71 16.59
C ARG A 33 14.51 -7.19 17.71
N ARG A 34 13.69 -6.19 17.43
CA ARG A 34 12.77 -5.59 18.42
C ARG A 34 11.51 -6.43 18.64
N GLY A 35 11.04 -7.10 17.59
CA GLY A 35 9.73 -7.75 17.57
C GLY A 35 8.56 -6.77 17.49
N ASP A 36 8.83 -5.49 17.18
CA ASP A 36 7.83 -4.44 16.98
C ASP A 36 8.27 -3.43 15.90
N VAL A 37 7.30 -2.68 15.37
CA VAL A 37 7.58 -1.51 14.52
C VAL A 37 7.34 -0.24 15.37
N PRO A 38 8.36 0.60 15.58
CA PRO A 38 8.19 1.84 16.33
C PRO A 38 7.10 2.74 15.74
N PRO A 39 6.24 3.40 16.56
CA PRO A 39 5.18 4.28 16.06
C PRO A 39 5.68 5.40 15.14
N GLU A 40 6.87 5.93 15.39
CA GLU A 40 7.49 6.96 14.56
C GLU A 40 7.82 6.43 13.16
N LEU A 41 8.26 5.17 13.06
CA LEU A 41 8.53 4.52 11.78
C LEU A 41 7.23 4.22 11.02
N VAL A 42 6.18 3.82 11.73
CA VAL A 42 4.83 3.66 11.13
C VAL A 42 4.36 4.97 10.49
N GLY A 43 4.48 6.09 11.21
CA GLY A 43 4.14 7.41 10.67
C GLY A 43 4.96 7.77 9.44
N GLN A 44 6.28 7.57 9.50
CA GLN A 44 7.18 7.87 8.38
C GLN A 44 6.85 7.04 7.12
N ILE A 45 6.63 5.73 7.26
CA ILE A 45 6.30 4.86 6.12
C ILE A 45 4.94 5.26 5.54
N ARG A 46 3.94 5.53 6.39
CA ARG A 46 2.62 6.00 5.94
C ARG A 46 2.72 7.30 5.14
N ASP A 47 3.42 8.31 5.67
CA ASP A 47 3.55 9.61 5.02
C ASP A 47 4.27 9.50 3.68
N ARG A 48 5.32 8.68 3.59
CA ARG A 48 6.04 8.44 2.34
C ARG A 48 5.20 7.65 1.34
N ALA A 49 4.40 6.68 1.79
CA ALA A 49 3.51 5.92 0.92
C ALA A 49 2.39 6.79 0.35
N LEU A 50 1.83 7.70 1.15
CA LEU A 50 0.88 8.72 0.70
C LEU A 50 1.53 9.64 -0.34
N ALA A 51 2.74 10.12 -0.08
CA ALA A 51 3.48 10.98 -1.01
C ALA A 51 3.85 10.27 -2.33
N ALA A 52 4.11 8.96 -2.27
CA ALA A 52 4.39 8.14 -3.44
C ALA A 52 3.12 7.73 -4.21
N GLY A 53 1.92 8.00 -3.68
CA GLY A 53 0.65 7.64 -4.33
C GLY A 53 0.34 6.14 -4.34
N ILE A 54 1.01 5.35 -3.49
CA ILE A 54 0.83 3.89 -3.41
C ILE A 54 -0.04 3.45 -2.22
N TYR A 55 -0.39 4.39 -1.34
CA TYR A 55 -1.28 4.13 -0.21
C TYR A 55 -2.73 3.97 -0.70
N ALA A 56 -3.45 2.98 -0.18
CA ALA A 56 -4.82 2.65 -0.59
C ALA A 56 -4.98 2.42 -2.10
N ALA A 57 -3.97 1.80 -2.73
CA ALA A 57 -3.95 1.58 -4.18
C ALA A 57 -5.14 0.74 -4.70
N ASN A 58 -5.74 -0.10 -3.86
CA ASN A 58 -6.92 -0.91 -4.18
C ASN A 58 -8.25 -0.13 -4.12
N MET A 59 -8.24 1.07 -3.54
CA MET A 59 -9.45 1.88 -3.39
C MET A 59 -9.68 2.77 -4.62
N PRO A 60 -10.94 3.07 -4.98
CA PRO A 60 -11.28 3.96 -6.10
C PRO A 60 -10.57 5.32 -6.04
N ALA A 61 -10.20 5.83 -7.22
CA ALA A 61 -9.55 7.13 -7.36
C ALA A 61 -10.44 8.28 -6.87
N GLU A 62 -11.76 8.16 -7.02
CA GLU A 62 -12.74 9.15 -6.55
C GLU A 62 -12.76 9.28 -5.02
N LEU A 63 -12.30 8.26 -4.30
CA LEU A 63 -12.15 8.28 -2.85
C LEU A 63 -10.74 8.71 -2.40
N GLY A 64 -9.81 8.91 -3.35
CA GLY A 64 -8.41 9.24 -3.10
C GLY A 64 -7.46 8.04 -3.10
N GLY A 65 -7.92 6.85 -3.51
CA GLY A 65 -7.08 5.67 -3.69
C GLY A 65 -6.41 5.60 -5.06
N GLY A 66 -5.71 4.49 -5.33
CA GLY A 66 -4.99 4.28 -6.60
C GLY A 66 -5.82 3.69 -7.75
N GLY A 67 -7.03 3.17 -7.46
CA GLY A 67 -7.94 2.64 -8.46
C GLY A 67 -7.44 1.39 -9.20
N LEU A 68 -6.49 0.64 -8.63
CA LEU A 68 -5.89 -0.50 -9.29
C LEU A 68 -6.87 -1.68 -9.40
N ASP A 69 -6.85 -2.33 -10.56
CA ASP A 69 -7.57 -3.59 -10.75
C ASP A 69 -6.92 -4.77 -10.01
N ASN A 70 -7.63 -5.90 -9.92
CA ASN A 70 -7.15 -7.06 -9.17
C ASN A 70 -5.86 -7.67 -9.75
N ALA A 71 -5.65 -7.60 -11.07
CA ALA A 71 -4.48 -8.18 -11.71
C ALA A 71 -3.22 -7.37 -11.38
N THR A 72 -3.33 -6.05 -11.47
CA THR A 72 -2.27 -5.10 -11.15
C THR A 72 -1.99 -5.11 -9.64
N MET A 73 -3.04 -5.17 -8.80
CA MET A 73 -2.88 -5.34 -7.35
C MET A 73 -2.12 -6.61 -6.99
N ALA A 74 -2.35 -7.74 -7.67
CA ALA A 74 -1.60 -8.97 -7.42
C ALA A 74 -0.10 -8.83 -7.73
N MET A 75 0.27 -8.04 -8.74
CA MET A 75 1.67 -7.74 -9.06
C MET A 75 2.29 -6.80 -8.00
N VAL A 76 1.54 -5.81 -7.54
CA VAL A 76 1.93 -4.90 -6.46
C VAL A 76 2.14 -5.65 -5.14
N ASP A 77 1.23 -6.54 -4.75
CA ASP A 77 1.38 -7.35 -3.53
C ASP A 77 2.59 -8.29 -3.63
N ARG A 78 2.92 -8.80 -4.83
CA ARG A 78 4.15 -9.55 -5.06
C ARG A 78 5.39 -8.69 -4.81
N ALA A 79 5.41 -7.44 -5.28
CA ALA A 79 6.53 -6.53 -5.05
C ALA A 79 6.70 -6.22 -3.55
N PHE A 80 5.60 -5.93 -2.85
CA PHE A 80 5.61 -5.77 -1.38
C PHE A 80 6.10 -7.01 -0.63
N GLY A 81 5.81 -8.21 -1.14
CA GLY A 81 6.25 -9.47 -0.54
C GLY A 81 7.77 -9.68 -0.55
N TRP A 82 8.55 -8.78 -1.14
CA TRP A 82 10.01 -8.79 -1.04
C TRP A 82 10.53 -8.31 0.31
N THR A 83 9.69 -7.64 1.12
CA THR A 83 10.02 -7.22 2.49
C THR A 83 9.13 -7.89 3.54
N GLN A 84 9.46 -7.73 4.81
CA GLN A 84 8.69 -8.22 5.95
C GLN A 84 7.25 -7.69 6.00
N TYR A 85 6.32 -8.57 6.41
CA TYR A 85 4.90 -8.24 6.52
C TYR A 85 4.63 -7.03 7.42
N ALA A 86 5.34 -6.92 8.54
CA ALA A 86 5.18 -5.84 9.51
C ALA A 86 5.40 -4.45 8.89
N LEU A 87 6.27 -4.36 7.87
CA LEU A 87 6.62 -3.11 7.19
C LEU A 87 5.65 -2.79 6.06
N HIS A 88 5.47 -3.72 5.11
CA HIS A 88 4.61 -3.43 3.96
C HIS A 88 3.12 -3.38 4.30
N TYR A 89 2.68 -3.92 5.46
CA TYR A 89 1.31 -3.76 5.93
C TYR A 89 0.95 -2.30 6.24
N ILE A 90 1.94 -1.47 6.59
CA ILE A 90 1.76 -0.04 6.88
C ILE A 90 1.34 0.73 5.63
N VAL A 91 1.78 0.28 4.45
CA VAL A 91 1.28 0.77 3.16
C VAL A 91 -0.10 0.15 2.95
N ALA A 92 -1.13 0.80 3.49
CA ALA A 92 -2.42 0.17 3.67
C ALA A 92 -3.11 -0.15 2.33
N ARG A 93 -3.76 -1.31 2.31
CA ARG A 93 -4.75 -1.70 1.30
C ARG A 93 -6.08 -1.96 2.03
N PRO A 94 -6.90 -0.92 2.28
CA PRO A 94 -8.06 -1.03 3.15
C PRO A 94 -9.09 -2.05 2.64
N SER A 95 -9.87 -2.64 3.55
CA SER A 95 -10.86 -3.64 3.16
C SER A 95 -11.94 -3.03 2.25
N ASN A 96 -12.17 -3.66 1.10
CA ASN A 96 -13.16 -3.20 0.11
C ASN A 96 -14.60 -3.13 0.66
N ILE A 97 -14.89 -3.80 1.79
CA ILE A 97 -16.21 -3.70 2.45
C ILE A 97 -16.53 -2.26 2.89
N LEU A 98 -15.51 -1.43 3.16
CA LEU A 98 -15.69 -0.04 3.55
C LEU A 98 -16.33 0.80 2.43
N GLN A 99 -16.26 0.36 1.17
CA GLN A 99 -16.96 1.03 0.07
C GLN A 99 -18.50 0.90 0.18
N ALA A 100 -19.00 0.00 1.03
CA ALA A 100 -20.43 -0.13 1.33
C ALA A 100 -20.90 0.82 2.46
N CYS A 101 -20.00 1.61 3.06
CA CYS A 101 -20.38 2.63 4.03
C CYS A 101 -21.36 3.64 3.42
N THR A 102 -22.36 4.06 4.20
CA THR A 102 -23.36 5.06 3.79
C THR A 102 -23.55 6.12 4.86
N GLY A 103 -23.96 7.33 4.44
CA GLY A 103 -24.14 8.45 5.37
C GLY A 103 -22.87 8.72 6.18
N ASP A 104 -23.04 8.92 7.49
CA ASP A 104 -21.95 9.25 8.43
C ASP A 104 -20.83 8.19 8.47
N GLN A 105 -21.12 6.94 8.08
CA GLN A 105 -20.11 5.87 8.04
C GLN A 105 -18.98 6.16 7.04
N VAL A 106 -19.26 6.94 6.00
CA VAL A 106 -18.24 7.30 4.98
C VAL A 106 -17.14 8.13 5.62
N ASP A 107 -17.52 9.17 6.35
CA ASP A 107 -16.57 10.07 7.00
C ASP A 107 -15.94 9.44 8.24
N GLU A 108 -16.68 8.60 8.99
CA GLU A 108 -16.18 7.97 10.21
C GLU A 108 -15.26 6.77 9.93
N TYR A 109 -15.54 5.95 8.91
CA TYR A 109 -14.86 4.66 8.70
C TYR A 109 -14.15 4.52 7.36
N LEU A 110 -14.70 5.06 6.26
CA LEU A 110 -14.11 4.84 4.93
C LEU A 110 -12.96 5.80 4.67
N LEU A 111 -13.23 7.11 4.65
CA LEU A 111 -12.24 8.13 4.26
C LEU A 111 -10.97 8.13 5.13
N PRO A 112 -11.04 7.92 6.47
CA PRO A 112 -9.85 7.87 7.31
C PRO A 112 -8.88 6.73 6.99
N THR A 113 -9.33 5.71 6.25
CA THR A 113 -8.46 4.58 5.85
C THR A 113 -7.73 4.84 4.55
N ILE A 114 -8.09 5.90 3.81
CA ILE A 114 -7.54 6.23 2.50
C ILE A 114 -6.55 7.41 2.58
N ARG A 115 -6.85 8.43 3.40
CA ARG A 115 -6.04 9.65 3.53
C ARG A 115 -5.83 10.03 4.99
#